data_AF-A0A7I8MH67-F1
#
_entry.id   AF-A0A7I8MH67-F1
#
_cell.length_a   1.000
_cell.length_b   1.000
_cell.length_c   1.000
_cell.angle_alpha   90.00
_cell.angle_beta   90.00
_cell.angle_gamma   90.00
#
_symmetry.space_group_name_H-M   'P 1'
#
loop_
_entity.id
_entity.type
_entity.pdbx_description
1 polymer ?
#
loop_
_entity_poly.entity_id
_entity_poly.type
_entity_poly.pdbx_seq_one_letter_code
_entity_poly.pdbx_strand_id
1 'polypeptide(L)' 'MRKIRAGLRHIVAEPGAGKSLKDELEGLKSCRIGKVRIIYRIAPKRVISIAAIGPRRTIYEETYRVIKKEAVLGIGP' A
#
# COMPACT_ATOMS: atom_id res chain seq x y z
N MET A 1 0.37 17.08 7.16
CA MET A 1 0.27 15.73 7.79
C MET A 1 -1.15 15.26 8.16
N ARG A 2 -2.14 16.13 8.46
CA ARG A 2 -3.48 15.70 8.92
C ARG A 2 -4.27 14.82 7.93
N LYS A 3 -4.06 15.01 6.61
CA LYS A 3 -4.75 14.26 5.54
C LYS A 3 -4.35 12.78 5.47
N ILE A 4 -3.08 12.45 5.72
CA ILE A 4 -2.60 11.05 5.70
C ILE A 4 -3.25 10.27 6.85
N ARG A 5 -3.29 10.83 8.07
CA ARG A 5 -3.97 10.21 9.22
C ARG A 5 -5.46 9.94 8.96
N ALA A 6 -6.15 10.87 8.30
CA ALA A 6 -7.55 10.66 7.90
C ALA A 6 -7.67 9.55 6.86
N GLY A 7 -6.76 9.50 5.89
CA GLY A 7 -6.69 8.41 4.91
C GLY A 7 -6.45 7.05 5.54
N LEU A 8 -5.54 6.95 6.52
CA LEU A 8 -5.29 5.72 7.26
C LEU A 8 -6.53 5.27 8.04
N ARG A 9 -7.22 6.18 8.73
CA ARG A 9 -8.48 5.85 9.41
C ARG A 9 -9.54 5.34 8.44
N HIS A 10 -9.63 5.93 7.26
CA HIS A 10 -10.54 5.46 6.21
C HIS A 10 -10.18 4.05 5.74
N ILE A 11 -8.90 3.76 5.52
CA ILE A 11 -8.42 2.42 5.13
C ILE A 11 -8.67 1.39 6.24
N VAL A 12 -8.54 1.76 7.52
CA VAL A 12 -8.87 0.87 8.64
C VAL A 12 -10.37 0.60 8.72
N ALA A 13 -11.21 1.62 8.50
CA ALA A 13 -12.66 1.48 8.54
C ALA A 13 -13.21 0.69 7.34
N GLU A 14 -12.65 0.93 6.15
CA GLU A 14 -13.04 0.29 4.89
C GLU A 14 -11.79 -0.22 4.14
N PRO A 15 -11.24 -1.38 4.53
CA PRO A 15 -10.03 -1.92 3.91
C PRO A 15 -10.19 -2.22 2.41
N GLY A 16 -11.44 -2.42 1.96
CA GLY A 16 -11.80 -2.66 0.56
C GLY A 16 -11.76 -1.41 -0.34
N ALA A 17 -11.72 -0.19 0.22
CA ALA A 17 -11.84 1.07 -0.54
C ALA A 17 -10.71 1.32 -1.55
N GLY A 18 -9.56 0.67 -1.39
CA GLY A 18 -8.43 0.77 -2.31
C GLY A 18 -8.60 -0.06 -3.57
N LYS A 19 -8.15 0.50 -4.70
CA LYS A 19 -8.11 -0.21 -5.99
C LYS A 19 -7.08 -1.34 -5.92
N SER A 20 -7.48 -2.56 -6.26
CA SER A 20 -6.55 -3.68 -6.41
C SER A 20 -5.56 -3.38 -7.54
N LEU A 21 -4.29 -3.66 -7.27
CA LEU A 21 -3.22 -3.60 -8.26
C LEU A 21 -3.10 -4.94 -8.98
N LYS A 22 -2.35 -4.94 -10.09
CA LYS A 22 -2.15 -6.07 -10.99
C LYS A 22 -0.66 -6.30 -11.21
N ASP A 23 -0.34 -7.31 -12.00
CA ASP A 23 1.01 -7.64 -12.45
C ASP A 23 1.92 -7.90 -11.22
N GLU A 24 3.12 -7.33 -11.18
CA GLU A 24 4.09 -7.54 -10.09
C GLU A 24 3.64 -6.94 -8.74
N LEU A 25 2.51 -6.23 -8.71
CA LEU A 25 1.91 -5.64 -7.51
C LEU A 25 0.57 -6.30 -7.15
N GLU A 26 0.23 -7.43 -7.76
CA GLU A 26 -0.95 -8.20 -7.41
C GLU A 26 -0.98 -8.53 -5.89
N GLY A 27 -2.18 -8.54 -5.31
CA GLY A 27 -2.37 -8.69 -3.86
C GLY A 27 -2.24 -7.38 -3.06
N LEU A 28 -1.78 -6.29 -3.69
CA LEU A 28 -1.79 -4.96 -3.09
C LEU A 28 -3.02 -4.13 -3.50
N LYS A 29 -3.27 -3.09 -2.72
CA LYS A 29 -4.29 -2.07 -2.94
C LYS A 29 -3.67 -0.67 -2.92
N SER A 30 -4.23 0.22 -3.74
CA SER A 30 -3.85 1.63 -3.82
C SER A 30 -5.00 2.53 -3.39
N CYS A 31 -4.82 3.32 -2.34
CA CYS A 31 -5.74 4.36 -1.90
C CYS A 31 -5.18 5.77 -2.20
N ARG A 32 -5.96 6.65 -2.84
CA ARG A 32 -5.55 8.03 -3.14
C ARG A 32 -5.94 8.96 -2.00
N ILE A 33 -4.96 9.62 -1.40
CA ILE A 33 -5.16 10.61 -0.35
C ILE A 33 -4.59 11.95 -0.81
N GLY A 34 -5.45 12.79 -1.39
CA GLY A 34 -5.04 14.06 -1.98
C GLY A 34 -4.03 13.88 -3.13
N LYS A 35 -2.77 14.29 -2.89
CA LYS A 35 -1.67 14.22 -3.87
C LYS A 35 -0.84 12.94 -3.78
N VAL A 36 -0.99 12.15 -2.71
CA VAL A 36 -0.23 10.91 -2.49
C VAL A 36 -1.11 9.67 -2.64
N ARG A 37 -0.48 8.52 -2.84
CA ARG A 37 -1.10 7.20 -2.76
C ARG A 37 -0.48 6.42 -1.61
N ILE A 38 -1.31 5.63 -0.95
CA ILE A 38 -0.92 4.64 0.05
C ILE A 38 -1.08 3.28 -0.62
N ILE A 39 0.02 2.52 -0.68
CA ILE A 39 0.03 1.14 -1.15
C ILE A 39 0.05 0.23 0.06
N TYR A 40 -0.92 -0.67 0.13
CA TYR A 40 -1.13 -1.53 1.30
C TYR A 40 -1.67 -2.90 0.90
N ARG A 41 -1.59 -3.86 1.82
CA ARG A 41 -2.30 -5.13 1.73
C ARG A 41 -3.06 -5.41 3.01
N ILE A 42 -4.06 -6.28 2.90
CA ILE A 42 -4.80 -6.80 4.06
C ILE A 42 -4.17 -8.16 4.39
N ALA A 43 -3.39 -8.20 5.46
CA ALA A 43 -2.79 -9.42 5.98
C ALA A 43 -3.79 -10.20 6.85
N PRO A 44 -3.49 -11.46 7.21
CA PRO A 44 -4.30 -12.22 8.16
C PRO A 44 -4.54 -11.45 9.46
N LYS A 45 -5.62 -11.79 10.18
CA LYS A 45 -6.04 -11.10 11.41
C LYS A 45 -6.39 -9.61 11.21
N ARG A 46 -6.81 -9.23 10.00
CA ARG A 46 -7.21 -7.85 9.62
C ARG A 46 -6.12 -6.80 9.84
N VAL A 47 -4.85 -7.22 9.77
CA VAL A 47 -3.71 -6.29 9.85
C VAL A 47 -3.53 -5.61 8.50
N ILE A 48 -3.44 -4.27 8.50
CA ILE A 48 -3.13 -3.51 7.29
C ILE A 48 -1.64 -3.24 7.26
N SER A 49 -0.94 -3.87 6.32
CA SER A 49 0.49 -3.64 6.09
C SER A 49 0.66 -2.60 4.99
N ILE A 50 1.42 -1.55 5.28
CA ILE A 50 1.71 -0.46 4.32
C ILE A 50 3.04 -0.76 3.67
N ALA A 51 3.02 -0.95 2.35
CA ALA A 51 4.22 -1.16 1.55
C ALA A 51 4.91 0.18 1.22
N ALA A 52 4.14 1.21 0.87
CA ALA A 52 4.69 2.52 0.53
C ALA A 52 3.66 3.66 0.60
N ILE A 53 4.14 4.91 0.76
CA ILE A 53 3.34 6.13 0.67
C ILE A 53 4.10 7.17 -0.15
N GLY A 54 3.49 7.68 -1.23
CA GLY A 54 4.19 8.64 -2.10
C GLY A 54 3.40 9.17 -3.29
N PRO A 55 4.00 10.04 -4.11
CA PRO A 55 3.36 10.63 -5.29
C PRO A 55 3.14 9.58 -6.39
N ARG A 56 2.12 9.80 -7.25
CA ARG A 56 1.76 8.82 -8.31
C ARG A 56 2.94 8.41 -9.19
N ARG A 57 3.81 9.37 -9.52
CA ARG A 57 4.91 9.21 -10.46
C ARG A 57 5.90 8.14 -10.04
N THR A 58 6.18 8.03 -8.73
CA THR A 58 7.29 7.19 -8.23
C THR A 58 6.82 6.03 -7.38
N ILE A 59 5.60 6.11 -6.82
CA ILE A 59 5.14 5.17 -5.79
C ILE A 59 5.12 3.71 -6.24
N TYR A 60 4.83 3.43 -7.51
CA TYR A 60 4.77 2.06 -8.00
C TYR A 60 6.16 1.42 -8.12
N GLU A 61 7.13 2.18 -8.65
CA GLU A 61 8.51 1.74 -8.74
C GLU A 61 9.15 1.59 -7.35
N GLU A 62 8.91 2.55 -6.45
CA GLU A 62 9.34 2.47 -5.06
C GLU A 62 8.75 1.25 -4.35
N THR A 63 7.45 0.98 -4.54
CA THR A 63 6.79 -0.21 -3.99
C THR A 63 7.43 -1.49 -4.51
N TYR A 64 7.66 -1.59 -5.82
CA TYR A 64 8.30 -2.76 -6.42
C TYR A 64 9.69 -3.01 -5.82
N ARG A 65 10.49 -1.96 -5.61
CA ARG A 65 11.81 -2.08 -4.98
C ARG A 65 11.72 -2.58 -3.53
N VAL A 66 10.75 -2.10 -2.75
CA VAL A 66 10.53 -2.55 -1.38
C VAL A 66 10.16 -4.03 -1.35
N ILE A 67 9.18 -4.45 -2.16
CA ILE A 67 8.70 -5.84 -2.18
C ILE A 67 9.79 -6.79 -2.69
N LYS A 68 10.52 -6.40 -3.74
CA LYS A 68 11.63 -7.20 -4.24
C LYS A 68 12.71 -7.39 -3.18
N LYS A 69 12.99 -6.36 -2.37
CA LYS A 69 13.93 -6.46 -1.25
C LYS A 69 13.41 -7.38 -0.15
N GLU A 70 12.12 -7.29 0.21
CA GLU A 70 11.49 -8.20 1.18
C GLU A 70 11.55 -9.66 0.72
N ALA A 71 11.27 -9.93 -0.55
CA ALA A 71 11.36 -11.27 -1.15
C ALA A 71 12.80 -11.82 -1.09
N VAL A 72 13.81 -10.99 -1.38
CA VAL A 72 15.23 -11.38 -1.30
C VAL A 72 15.66 -11.67 0.15
N LEU A 73 15.09 -10.96 1.13
CA LEU A 73 15.41 -11.16 2.54
C LEU A 73 14.69 -12.39 3.16
N GLY A 74 13.90 -13.13 2.39
CA GLY A 74 13.07 -14.23 2.91
C GLY A 74 11.95 -13.75 3.84
N ILE A 75 11.72 -12.43 3.89
CA ILE A 75 10.61 -11.77 4.59
C ILE A 75 9.49 -11.52 3.59
N GLY A 76 9.27 -12.49 2.71
CA GLY A 76 8.21 -12.42 1.71
C GLY A 76 6.83 -12.30 2.37
N PRO A 77 5.80 -11.86 1.61
CA PRO A 77 4.42 -11.80 2.08
C PRO A 77 3.92 -13.05 2.79
#